data_AF-A0A953ACH8-F1
#
_entry.id   AF-A0A953ACH8-F1
#
_cell.length_a   1.000
_cell.length_b   1.000
_cell.length_c   1.000
_cell.angle_alpha   90.00
_cell.angle_beta   90.00
_cell.angle_gamma   90.00
#
_symmetry.space_group_name_H-M   'P 1'
#
loop_
_entity.id
_entity.type
_entity.pdbx_description
1 polymer ?
#
loop_
_entity_poly.entity_id
_entity_poly.type
_entity_poly.pdbx_seq_one_letter_code
_entity_poly.pdbx_strand_id
1 'polypeptide(L)'
;MTIQQPWTDVVAAATLTLKARDSVLASAIERVGPCTLVPDPNLFEALVDAIISQQISVQAADAIMTRLRSLLPPGPIQAQPLANLDVRQLQAIGLSSQKIRYVHDLCSCVLSGKLDLQQLPTLDDEAVIRALTAVRGVGRWTAEMILIFSLGRLDVWPVDDLGLAEGLRLLYNLEERPTRKAVLAFGERWRPYRTVATWYIWRIRRLSLQDNRIKTRIVSL
;
A
#
# COMPACT_ATOMS: atom_id res chain seq x y z
N MET A 1 24.77 -16.87 -6.42
CA MET A 1 23.37 -17.26 -6.64
C MET A 1 22.69 -17.24 -5.28
N THR A 2 22.22 -16.07 -4.83
CA THR A 2 21.61 -15.91 -3.51
C THR A 2 20.24 -16.57 -3.57
N ILE A 3 20.05 -17.66 -2.84
CA ILE A 3 18.73 -18.25 -2.64
C ILE A 3 17.92 -17.17 -1.93
N GLN A 4 17.05 -16.47 -2.65
CA GLN A 4 16.10 -15.54 -2.04
C GLN A 4 15.24 -16.36 -1.09
N GLN A 5 15.35 -16.06 0.20
CA GLN A 5 14.52 -16.67 1.22
C GLN A 5 13.04 -16.48 0.82
N PRO A 6 12.21 -17.54 0.84
CA PRO A 6 10.78 -17.42 0.56
C PRO A 6 10.15 -16.31 1.40
N TRP A 7 9.28 -15.51 0.80
CA TRP A 7 8.62 -14.40 1.50
C TRP A 7 7.89 -14.85 2.77
N THR A 8 7.34 -16.07 2.76
CA THR A 8 6.74 -16.71 3.94
C THR A 8 7.69 -16.82 5.12
N ASP A 9 8.95 -17.18 4.86
CA ASP A 9 9.95 -17.37 5.91
C ASP A 9 10.43 -16.01 6.44
N VAL A 10 10.52 -15.01 5.58
CA VAL A 10 10.83 -13.62 5.95
C VAL A 10 9.78 -13.10 6.93
N VAL A 11 8.49 -13.27 6.59
CA VAL A 11 7.37 -12.84 7.42
C VAL A 11 7.29 -13.65 8.72
N ALA A 12 7.59 -14.96 8.68
CA ALA A 12 7.64 -15.78 9.89
C ALA A 12 8.73 -15.31 10.87
N ALA A 13 9.95 -15.06 10.37
CA ALA A 13 11.06 -14.55 11.18
C ALA A 13 10.76 -13.16 11.77
N ALA A 14 10.16 -12.27 10.98
CA ALA A 14 9.68 -10.98 11.44
C ALA A 14 8.65 -11.12 12.56
N THR A 15 7.67 -12.00 12.39
CA THR A 15 6.61 -12.26 13.38
C THR A 15 7.19 -12.77 14.70
N LEU A 16 8.12 -13.72 14.67
CA LEU A 16 8.81 -14.21 15.87
C LEU A 16 9.55 -13.08 16.61
N THR A 17 10.27 -12.25 15.86
CA THR A 17 11.00 -11.10 16.43
C THR A 17 10.05 -10.09 17.08
N LEU A 18 8.91 -9.81 16.44
CA LEU A 18 7.91 -8.89 16.97
C LEU A 18 7.26 -9.43 18.26
N LYS A 19 6.91 -10.72 18.31
CA LYS A 19 6.36 -11.36 19.51
C LYS A 19 7.32 -11.25 20.71
N ALA A 20 8.63 -11.38 20.48
CA ALA A 20 9.63 -11.30 21.54
C ALA A 20 9.84 -9.88 22.10
N ARG A 21 9.48 -8.84 21.35
CA ARG A 21 9.78 -7.43 21.71
C ARG A 21 8.63 -6.68 22.36
N ASP A 22 7.40 -7.06 22.06
CA ASP A 22 6.22 -6.37 22.56
C ASP A 22 5.11 -7.38 22.86
N SER A 23 4.80 -7.57 24.15
CA SER A 23 3.80 -8.53 24.60
C SER A 23 2.38 -8.16 24.18
N VAL A 24 2.08 -6.87 24.00
CA VAL A 24 0.77 -6.40 23.50
C VAL A 24 0.64 -6.78 22.03
N LEU A 25 1.68 -6.52 21.22
CA LEU A 25 1.69 -6.95 19.83
C LEU A 25 1.70 -8.48 19.71
N ALA A 26 2.39 -9.20 20.62
CA ALA A 26 2.39 -10.66 20.63
C ALA A 26 0.98 -11.24 20.80
N SER A 27 0.20 -10.69 21.74
CA SER A 27 -1.21 -11.06 21.94
C SER A 27 -2.05 -10.80 20.69
N ALA A 28 -1.83 -9.65 20.03
CA ALA A 28 -2.49 -9.34 18.77
C ALA A 28 -2.12 -10.31 17.64
N ILE A 29 -0.85 -10.73 17.56
CA ILE A 29 -0.38 -11.70 16.58
C ILE A 29 -1.09 -13.04 16.77
N GLU A 30 -1.21 -13.55 18.00
CA GLU A 30 -1.94 -14.80 18.27
C GLU A 30 -3.41 -14.71 17.88
N ARG A 31 -4.04 -13.57 18.18
CA ARG A 31 -5.45 -13.34 17.87
C ARG A 31 -5.73 -13.20 16.37
N VAL A 32 -4.81 -12.58 15.62
CA VAL A 32 -4.94 -12.38 14.17
C VAL A 32 -4.55 -13.64 13.38
N GLY A 33 -3.57 -14.40 13.88
CA GLY A 33 -3.01 -15.56 13.20
C GLY A 33 -1.86 -15.21 12.24
N PRO A 34 -1.50 -16.13 11.32
CA PRO A 34 -0.38 -15.95 10.41
C PRO A 34 -0.51 -14.69 9.55
N CYS A 35 0.60 -13.99 9.35
CA CYS A 35 0.63 -12.84 8.46
C CYS A 35 0.51 -13.30 7.00
N THR A 36 -0.51 -12.79 6.31
CA THR A 36 -0.85 -13.13 4.92
C THR A 36 -0.49 -12.01 3.94
N LEU A 37 0.38 -11.08 4.34
CA LEU A 37 0.89 -10.05 3.43
C LEU A 37 1.67 -10.75 2.32
N VAL A 38 1.36 -10.45 1.05
CA VAL A 38 2.13 -10.91 -0.12
C VAL A 38 2.30 -9.69 -1.04
N PRO A 39 3.54 -9.27 -1.33
CA PRO A 39 3.78 -8.17 -2.26
C PRO A 39 3.36 -8.53 -3.70
N ASP A 40 2.68 -7.61 -4.38
CA ASP A 40 2.36 -7.70 -5.80
C ASP A 40 3.34 -6.84 -6.61
N PRO A 41 4.22 -7.46 -7.43
CA PRO A 41 5.26 -6.73 -8.16
C PRO A 41 4.73 -5.87 -9.32
N ASN A 42 3.42 -5.89 -9.62
CA ASN A 42 2.81 -5.08 -10.70
C ASN A 42 2.73 -3.58 -10.32
N LEU A 43 3.89 -2.92 -10.19
CA LEU A 43 4.03 -1.54 -9.70
C LEU A 43 3.18 -0.51 -10.45
N PHE A 44 3.17 -0.57 -11.79
CA PHE A 44 2.38 0.38 -12.59
C PHE A 44 0.88 0.25 -12.29
N GLU A 45 0.39 -0.97 -12.26
CA GLU A 45 -1.01 -1.25 -11.97
C GLU A 45 -1.38 -0.86 -10.54
N ALA A 46 -0.51 -1.13 -9.57
CA ALA A 46 -0.70 -0.71 -8.18
C ALA A 46 -0.80 0.81 -8.04
N LEU A 47 -0.01 1.58 -8.80
CA LEU A 47 -0.08 3.05 -8.83
C LEU A 47 -1.38 3.54 -9.47
N VAL A 48 -1.79 2.92 -10.58
CA VAL A 48 -3.08 3.23 -11.24
C VAL A 48 -4.25 2.95 -10.29
N ASP A 49 -4.24 1.81 -9.63
CA ASP A 49 -5.23 1.40 -8.63
C ASP A 49 -5.30 2.40 -7.47
N ALA A 50 -4.13 2.80 -6.96
CA ALA A 50 -4.03 3.78 -5.89
C ALA A 50 -4.64 5.13 -6.27
N ILE A 51 -4.39 5.63 -7.49
CA ILE A 51 -4.98 6.88 -8.00
C ILE A 51 -6.50 6.73 -8.17
N ILE A 52 -6.96 5.63 -8.79
CA ILE A 52 -8.40 5.39 -9.05
C ILE A 52 -9.19 5.32 -7.77
N SER A 53 -8.62 4.71 -6.73
CA SER A 53 -9.33 4.40 -5.51
C SER A 53 -9.39 5.58 -4.51
N GLN A 54 -8.74 6.71 -4.80
CA GLN A 54 -8.77 7.90 -3.94
C GLN A 54 -10.19 8.42 -3.71
N GLN A 55 -10.53 8.71 -2.45
CA GLN A 55 -11.79 9.38 -2.03
C GLN A 55 -13.08 8.68 -2.50
N ILE A 56 -13.05 7.37 -2.75
CA ILE A 56 -14.23 6.58 -3.12
C ILE A 56 -14.28 5.27 -2.33
N SER A 57 -15.44 4.60 -2.36
CA SER A 57 -15.57 3.28 -1.75
C SER A 57 -14.78 2.23 -2.53
N VAL A 58 -14.42 1.13 -1.86
CA VAL A 58 -13.76 -0.03 -2.48
C VAL A 58 -14.60 -0.59 -3.64
N GLN A 59 -15.91 -0.72 -3.43
CA GLN A 59 -16.85 -1.21 -4.44
C GLN A 59 -16.88 -0.31 -5.68
N ALA A 60 -16.86 1.01 -5.49
CA ALA A 60 -16.80 1.95 -6.61
C ALA A 60 -15.45 1.84 -7.35
N ALA A 61 -14.35 1.72 -6.62
CA ALA A 61 -13.03 1.53 -7.21
C ALA A 61 -12.94 0.22 -8.00
N ASP A 62 -13.47 -0.88 -7.47
CA ASP A 62 -13.56 -2.18 -8.15
C ASP A 62 -14.37 -2.11 -9.45
N ALA A 63 -15.51 -1.41 -9.41
CA ALA A 63 -16.34 -1.22 -10.60
C ALA A 63 -15.63 -0.37 -11.67
N ILE A 64 -14.85 0.65 -11.28
CA ILE A 64 -14.05 1.45 -12.21
C ILE A 64 -12.89 0.62 -12.78
N MET A 65 -12.13 -0.09 -11.94
CA MET A 65 -11.02 -0.92 -12.39
C MET A 65 -11.46 -2.05 -13.32
N THR A 66 -12.59 -2.70 -13.03
CA THR A 66 -13.15 -3.73 -13.92
C THR A 66 -13.43 -3.16 -15.31
N ARG A 67 -14.09 -2.00 -15.38
CA ARG A 67 -14.38 -1.31 -16.64
C ARG A 67 -13.11 -0.84 -17.36
N LEU A 68 -12.12 -0.35 -16.61
CA LEU A 68 -10.82 0.02 -17.17
C LEU A 68 -10.14 -1.18 -17.84
N ARG A 69 -10.11 -2.34 -17.17
CA ARG A 69 -9.53 -3.56 -17.75
C ARG A 69 -10.24 -4.00 -19.02
N SER A 70 -11.55 -3.80 -19.14
CA SER A 70 -12.28 -4.10 -20.37
C SER A 70 -11.89 -3.23 -21.56
N LEU A 71 -11.21 -2.09 -21.34
CA LEU A 71 -10.69 -1.22 -22.39
C LEU A 71 -9.23 -1.51 -22.76
N LEU A 72 -8.55 -2.40 -22.03
CA LEU A 72 -7.11 -2.63 -22.15
C LEU A 72 -6.82 -4.07 -22.61
N PRO A 73 -5.62 -4.33 -23.18
CA PRO A 73 -5.17 -5.69 -23.48
C PRO A 73 -5.19 -6.58 -22.23
N PRO A 74 -5.39 -7.90 -22.40
CA PRO A 74 -5.35 -8.84 -21.27
C PRO A 74 -3.98 -8.85 -20.60
N GLY A 75 -3.98 -9.03 -19.28
CA GLY A 75 -2.77 -9.04 -18.46
C GLY A 75 -2.65 -7.80 -17.55
N PRO A 76 -1.47 -7.56 -16.97
CA PRO A 76 -1.21 -6.38 -16.16
C PRO A 76 -1.41 -5.09 -16.97
N ILE A 77 -1.97 -4.06 -16.34
CA ILE A 77 -2.11 -2.74 -16.96
C ILE A 77 -0.71 -2.19 -17.31
N GLN A 78 -0.57 -1.69 -18.54
CA GLN A 78 0.66 -1.10 -19.05
C GLN A 78 0.46 0.38 -19.38
N ALA A 79 1.55 1.16 -19.31
CA ALA A 79 1.50 2.61 -19.53
C ALA A 79 1.05 3.01 -20.93
N GLN A 80 1.56 2.33 -21.97
CA GLN A 80 1.26 2.72 -23.36
C GLN A 80 -0.21 2.49 -23.74
N PRO A 81 -0.81 1.30 -23.51
CA PRO A 81 -2.24 1.10 -23.79
C PRO A 81 -3.14 2.07 -23.01
N LEU A 82 -2.81 2.35 -21.74
CA LEU A 82 -3.56 3.29 -20.91
C LEU A 82 -3.43 4.74 -21.39
N ALA A 83 -2.24 5.15 -21.85
CA ALA A 83 -2.00 6.47 -22.41
C ALA A 83 -2.80 6.74 -23.70
N ASN A 84 -3.14 5.70 -24.45
CA ASN A 84 -3.89 5.80 -25.70
C ASN A 84 -5.39 6.02 -25.49
N LEU A 85 -5.92 5.80 -24.27
CA LEU A 85 -7.31 6.06 -23.96
C LEU A 85 -7.56 7.57 -23.86
N ASP A 86 -8.59 8.07 -24.54
CA ASP A 86 -8.93 9.49 -24.47
C ASP A 86 -9.74 9.84 -23.20
N VAL A 87 -9.87 11.14 -22.94
CA VAL A 87 -10.61 11.66 -21.78
C VAL A 87 -12.06 11.18 -21.76
N ARG A 88 -12.72 11.03 -22.91
CA ARG A 88 -14.12 10.62 -22.99
C ARG A 88 -14.28 9.15 -22.62
N GLN A 89 -13.39 8.28 -23.09
CA GLN A 89 -13.35 6.87 -22.73
C GLN A 89 -13.15 6.68 -21.22
N LEU A 90 -12.22 7.44 -20.63
CA LEU A 90 -11.95 7.38 -19.20
C LEU A 90 -13.12 7.95 -18.36
N GLN A 91 -13.77 9.02 -18.81
CA GLN A 91 -14.98 9.55 -18.15
C GLN A 91 -16.14 8.54 -18.21
N ALA A 92 -16.32 7.82 -19.33
CA ALA A 92 -17.37 6.82 -19.50
C ALA A 92 -17.25 5.66 -18.49
N ILE A 93 -16.04 5.34 -18.03
CA ILE A 93 -15.80 4.34 -16.99
C ILE A 93 -15.84 4.93 -15.56
N GLY A 94 -16.24 6.20 -15.40
CA GLY A 94 -16.47 6.83 -14.11
C GLY A 94 -15.24 7.49 -13.47
N LEU A 95 -14.16 7.73 -14.22
CA LEU A 95 -13.05 8.54 -13.73
C LEU A 95 -13.42 10.03 -13.73
N SER A 96 -13.05 10.74 -12.67
CA SER A 96 -13.14 12.20 -12.62
C SER A 96 -12.04 12.85 -13.46
N SER A 97 -12.26 14.07 -13.94
CA SER A 97 -11.25 14.82 -14.71
C SER A 97 -9.93 14.98 -13.97
N GLN A 98 -9.94 15.01 -12.63
CA GLN A 98 -8.73 15.05 -11.81
C GLN A 98 -7.95 13.73 -11.88
N LYS A 99 -8.63 12.59 -11.68
CA LYS A 99 -8.00 11.27 -11.74
C LYS A 99 -7.48 10.96 -13.15
N ILE A 100 -8.19 11.40 -14.19
CA ILE A 100 -7.73 11.30 -15.58
C ILE A 100 -6.39 12.02 -15.76
N ARG A 101 -6.26 13.26 -15.26
CA ARG A 101 -4.98 13.98 -15.30
C ARG A 101 -3.87 13.24 -14.56
N TYR A 102 -4.16 12.64 -13.41
CA TYR A 102 -3.17 11.91 -12.62
C TYR A 102 -2.72 10.62 -13.31
N VAL A 103 -3.67 9.86 -13.87
CA VAL A 103 -3.37 8.64 -14.63
C VAL A 103 -2.54 8.95 -15.87
N HIS A 104 -2.88 9.99 -16.63
CA HIS A 104 -2.08 10.39 -17.80
C HIS A 104 -0.70 10.95 -17.41
N ASP A 105 -0.60 11.69 -16.31
CA ASP A 105 0.69 12.15 -15.78
C ASP A 105 1.58 10.96 -15.40
N LEU A 106 1.03 9.96 -14.69
CA LEU A 106 1.72 8.71 -14.39
C LEU A 106 2.19 7.99 -15.66
N CYS A 107 1.32 7.85 -16.66
CA CYS A 107 1.69 7.24 -17.95
C CYS A 107 2.85 8.01 -18.60
N SER A 108 2.76 9.34 -18.64
CA SER A 108 3.78 10.21 -19.22
C SER A 108 5.12 10.09 -18.50
N CYS A 109 5.13 10.08 -17.17
CA CYS A 109 6.35 9.89 -16.37
C CYS A 109 7.03 8.55 -16.66
N VAL A 110 6.27 7.47 -16.79
CA VAL A 110 6.80 6.14 -17.09
C VAL A 110 7.31 6.06 -18.54
N LEU A 111 6.50 6.51 -19.51
CA LEU A 111 6.86 6.44 -20.94
C LEU A 111 8.04 7.35 -21.31
N SER A 112 8.22 8.46 -20.60
CA SER A 112 9.37 9.36 -20.79
C SER A 112 10.63 8.94 -20.03
N GLY A 113 10.57 7.89 -19.20
CA GLY A 113 11.68 7.46 -18.36
C GLY A 113 11.94 8.35 -17.13
N LYS A 114 11.11 9.35 -16.86
CA LYS A 114 11.19 10.16 -15.63
C LYS A 114 10.91 9.33 -14.38
N LEU A 115 10.07 8.30 -14.50
CA LEU A 115 9.83 7.29 -13.49
C LEU A 115 10.20 5.91 -14.05
N ASP A 116 11.40 5.44 -13.69
CA ASP A 116 11.82 4.08 -14.01
C ASP A 116 11.35 3.10 -12.92
N LEU A 117 10.26 2.38 -13.22
CA LEU A 117 9.69 1.38 -12.33
C LEU A 117 10.62 0.19 -12.08
N GLN A 118 11.50 -0.15 -13.03
CA GLN A 118 12.44 -1.26 -12.90
C GLN A 118 13.60 -0.91 -11.97
N GLN A 119 13.93 0.38 -11.86
CA GLN A 119 14.97 0.86 -10.95
C GLN A 119 14.50 0.91 -9.49
N LEU A 120 13.20 1.14 -9.22
CA LEU A 120 12.69 1.36 -7.85
C LEU A 120 13.10 0.28 -6.82
N PRO A 121 13.13 -1.03 -7.12
CA PRO A 121 13.58 -2.05 -6.17
C PRO A 121 15.03 -1.89 -5.72
N THR A 122 15.87 -1.21 -6.50
CA THR A 122 17.31 -1.01 -6.21
C THR A 122 17.59 0.22 -5.35
N LEU A 123 16.63 1.14 -5.26
CA LEU A 123 16.77 2.39 -4.52
C LEU A 123 16.55 2.18 -3.02
N ASP A 124 16.98 3.14 -2.20
CA ASP A 124 16.54 3.21 -0.80
C ASP A 124 15.08 3.72 -0.69
N ASP A 125 14.46 3.49 0.47
CA ASP A 125 13.03 3.79 0.68
C ASP A 125 12.70 5.28 0.45
N GLU A 126 13.56 6.21 0.88
CA GLU A 126 13.31 7.64 0.71
C GLU A 126 13.54 8.08 -0.75
N ALA A 127 14.46 7.46 -1.47
CA ALA A 127 14.65 7.67 -2.91
C ALA A 127 13.44 7.19 -3.71
N VAL A 128 12.86 6.03 -3.37
CA VAL A 128 11.58 5.58 -3.96
C VAL A 128 10.46 6.56 -3.65
N ILE A 129 10.32 7.02 -2.40
CA ILE A 129 9.30 8.00 -2.03
C ILE A 129 9.45 9.29 -2.84
N ARG A 130 10.66 9.82 -2.99
CA ARG A 130 10.92 11.00 -3.83
C ARG A 130 10.54 10.78 -5.28
N ALA A 131 10.92 9.64 -5.88
CA ALA A 131 10.58 9.31 -7.25
C ALA A 131 9.05 9.22 -7.47
N LEU A 132 8.34 8.53 -6.56
CA LEU A 132 6.90 8.35 -6.65
C LEU A 132 6.13 9.65 -6.40
N THR A 133 6.55 10.48 -5.44
CA THR A 133 5.88 11.75 -5.11
C THR A 133 6.10 12.86 -6.13
N ALA A 134 7.01 12.67 -7.09
CA ALA A 134 7.13 13.54 -8.26
C ALA A 134 5.95 13.37 -9.24
N VAL A 135 5.23 12.23 -9.18
CA VAL A 135 4.03 11.99 -9.99
C VAL A 135 2.84 12.73 -9.39
N ARG A 136 2.11 13.46 -10.23
CA ARG A 136 0.96 14.25 -9.80
C ARG A 136 -0.13 13.34 -9.25
N GLY A 137 -0.57 13.64 -8.02
CA GLY A 137 -1.62 12.87 -7.34
C GLY A 137 -1.11 11.69 -6.53
N VAL A 138 0.21 11.44 -6.49
CA VAL A 138 0.84 10.46 -5.62
C VAL A 138 1.48 11.18 -4.43
N GLY A 139 0.93 10.95 -3.23
CA GLY A 139 1.48 11.49 -1.98
C GLY A 139 2.42 10.52 -1.28
N ARG A 140 3.09 10.99 -0.23
CA ARG A 140 4.01 10.17 0.59
C ARG A 140 3.35 8.88 1.09
N TRP A 141 2.15 8.99 1.64
CA TRP A 141 1.40 7.83 2.13
C TRP A 141 1.19 6.78 1.02
N THR A 142 0.82 7.20 -0.19
CA THR A 142 0.68 6.28 -1.33
C THR A 142 2.02 5.62 -1.69
N ALA A 143 3.12 6.37 -1.67
CA ALA A 143 4.45 5.82 -1.90
C ALA A 143 4.85 4.80 -0.83
N GLU A 144 4.53 5.05 0.45
CA GLU A 144 4.74 4.11 1.55
C GLU A 144 3.91 2.84 1.38
N MET A 145 2.68 2.93 0.87
CA MET A 145 1.90 1.76 0.52
C MET A 145 2.53 0.95 -0.62
N ILE A 146 3.10 1.60 -1.64
CA ILE A 146 3.83 0.92 -2.71
C ILE A 146 5.08 0.22 -2.17
N LEU A 147 5.80 0.84 -1.22
CA LEU A 147 6.92 0.19 -0.54
C LEU A 147 6.49 -1.11 0.16
N ILE A 148 5.35 -1.10 0.86
CA ILE A 148 4.82 -2.26 1.58
C ILE A 148 4.27 -3.33 0.64
N PHE A 149 3.32 -2.96 -0.22
CA PHE A 149 2.46 -3.89 -0.95
C PHE A 149 3.00 -4.29 -2.31
N SER A 150 3.98 -3.57 -2.86
CA SER A 150 4.57 -3.92 -4.15
C SER A 150 6.06 -4.22 -4.06
N LEU A 151 6.82 -3.40 -3.32
CA LEU A 151 8.27 -3.60 -3.17
C LEU A 151 8.63 -4.53 -2.00
N GLY A 152 7.68 -4.91 -1.16
CA GLY A 152 7.91 -5.83 -0.04
C GLY A 152 8.93 -5.31 0.98
N ARG A 153 9.06 -3.99 1.15
CA ARG A 153 9.98 -3.39 2.13
C ARG A 153 9.49 -3.72 3.54
N LEU A 154 10.39 -4.23 4.38
CA LEU A 154 10.05 -4.75 5.70
C LEU A 154 9.99 -3.68 6.80
N ASP A 155 10.64 -2.54 6.59
CA ASP A 155 10.80 -1.50 7.61
C ASP A 155 10.08 -0.18 7.28
N VAL A 156 8.89 -0.26 6.68
CA VAL A 156 8.07 0.92 6.38
C VAL A 156 7.14 1.20 7.56
N TRP A 157 7.05 2.48 7.94
CA TRP A 157 6.20 2.93 9.04
C TRP A 157 5.40 4.17 8.61
N PRO A 158 4.18 3.99 8.07
CA PRO A 158 3.40 5.08 7.49
C PRO A 158 2.76 5.93 8.59
N VAL A 159 3.54 6.83 9.18
CA VAL A 159 3.16 7.59 10.39
C VAL A 159 1.89 8.43 10.20
N ASP A 160 1.65 8.88 8.97
CA ASP A 160 0.49 9.71 8.62
C ASP A 160 -0.75 8.87 8.26
N ASP A 161 -0.68 7.54 8.40
CA ASP A 161 -1.81 6.64 8.19
C ASP A 161 -2.81 6.66 9.35
N LEU A 162 -4.04 7.10 9.07
CA LEU A 162 -5.11 7.15 10.06
C LEU A 162 -5.54 5.75 10.53
N GLY A 163 -5.45 4.74 9.66
CA GLY A 163 -5.77 3.35 10.00
C GLY A 163 -4.80 2.78 11.04
N LEU A 164 -3.51 3.12 10.91
CA LEU A 164 -2.44 2.75 11.82
C LEU A 164 -2.61 3.46 13.17
N ALA A 165 -2.83 4.78 13.16
CA ALA A 165 -3.06 5.53 14.38
C ALA A 165 -4.27 5.00 15.15
N GLU A 166 -5.38 4.72 14.46
CA GLU A 166 -6.57 4.12 15.08
C GLU A 166 -6.32 2.69 15.55
N GLY A 167 -5.58 1.88 14.79
CA GLY A 167 -5.20 0.53 15.20
C GLY A 167 -4.31 0.53 16.44
N LEU A 168 -3.39 1.49 16.58
CA LEU A 168 -2.57 1.66 17.79
C LEU A 168 -3.43 2.04 19.00
N ARG A 169 -4.39 2.95 18.82
CA ARG A 169 -5.35 3.31 19.87
C ARG A 169 -6.08 2.08 20.40
N LEU A 170 -6.58 1.24 19.49
CA LEU A 170 -7.29 0.01 19.83
C LEU A 170 -6.37 -1.04 20.46
N LEU A 171 -5.17 -1.24 19.90
CA LEU A 171 -4.22 -2.25 20.34
C LEU A 171 -3.74 -2.00 21.78
N TYR A 172 -3.43 -0.74 22.11
CA TYR A 172 -2.94 -0.34 23.42
C TYR A 172 -4.03 0.21 24.34
N ASN A 173 -5.30 0.13 23.93
CA ASN A 173 -6.44 0.66 24.69
C ASN A 173 -6.24 2.13 25.12
N LEU A 174 -5.76 2.97 24.21
CA LEU A 174 -5.58 4.39 24.45
C LEU A 174 -6.94 5.12 24.39
N GLU A 175 -7.12 6.11 25.26
CA GLU A 175 -8.35 6.93 25.28
C GLU A 175 -8.54 7.68 23.95
N GLU A 176 -7.47 8.25 23.43
CA GLU A 176 -7.46 9.03 22.20
C GLU A 176 -6.48 8.47 21.16
N ARG A 177 -6.69 8.87 19.90
CA ARG A 177 -5.76 8.52 18.82
C ARG A 177 -4.38 9.12 19.13
N PRO A 178 -3.30 8.30 19.07
CA PRO A 178 -1.96 8.80 19.36
C PRO A 178 -1.58 9.90 18.38
N THR A 179 -0.89 10.93 18.89
CA THR A 179 -0.34 11.99 18.03
C THR A 179 0.70 11.42 17.07
N ARG A 180 0.97 12.12 15.97
CA ARG A 180 2.03 11.77 15.01
C ARG A 180 3.37 11.45 15.68
N LYS A 181 3.76 12.25 16.68
CA LYS A 181 4.98 12.04 17.48
C LYS A 181 4.95 10.72 18.25
N ALA A 182 3.80 10.38 18.86
CA ALA A 182 3.63 9.13 19.56
C ALA A 182 3.63 7.93 18.60
N VAL A 183 2.94 8.01 17.45
CA VAL A 183 2.97 6.97 16.40
C VAL A 183 4.40 6.70 15.95
N LEU A 184 5.20 7.73 15.73
CA LEU A 184 6.61 7.58 15.38
C LEU A 184 7.40 6.85 16.48
N ALA A 185 7.20 7.22 17.75
CA ALA A 185 7.88 6.57 18.88
C ALA A 185 7.48 5.09 19.08
N PHE A 186 6.23 4.72 18.81
CA PHE A 186 5.79 3.32 18.84
C PHE A 186 6.58 2.47 17.83
N GLY A 187 6.73 2.99 16.61
CA GLY A 187 7.39 2.29 15.50
C GLY A 187 8.82 1.83 15.80
N GLU A 188 9.57 2.57 16.62
CA GLU A 188 10.98 2.28 16.91
C GLU A 188 11.18 0.90 17.58
N ARG A 189 10.18 0.40 18.33
CA ARG A 189 10.22 -0.94 18.96
C ARG A 189 10.24 -2.08 17.95
N TRP A 190 9.76 -1.84 16.74
CA TRP A 190 9.47 -2.87 15.76
C TRP A 190 10.45 -2.91 14.59
N ARG A 191 11.46 -2.04 14.57
CA ARG A 191 12.53 -2.09 13.55
C ARG A 191 13.32 -3.40 13.60
N PRO A 192 13.62 -4.07 12.48
CA PRO A 192 13.44 -3.62 11.09
C PRO A 192 12.17 -4.18 10.43
N TYR A 193 11.15 -4.52 11.20
CA TYR A 193 9.94 -5.23 10.76
C TYR A 193 8.66 -4.38 10.93
N ARG A 194 8.80 -3.05 10.82
CA ARG A 194 7.68 -2.12 11.00
C ARG A 194 6.54 -2.39 10.03
N THR A 195 6.81 -2.84 8.82
CA THR A 195 5.77 -3.25 7.86
C THR A 195 4.90 -4.39 8.38
N VAL A 196 5.51 -5.41 9.00
CA VAL A 196 4.77 -6.55 9.55
C VAL A 196 3.96 -6.12 10.78
N ALA A 197 4.53 -5.26 11.62
CA ALA A 197 3.79 -4.67 12.74
C ALA A 197 2.58 -3.83 12.26
N THR A 198 2.78 -2.95 11.27
CA THR A 198 1.73 -2.17 10.62
C THR A 198 0.60 -3.07 10.11
N TRP A 199 0.95 -4.18 9.44
CA TRP A 199 -0.03 -5.14 8.96
C TRP A 199 -0.88 -5.73 10.09
N TYR A 200 -0.26 -6.17 11.19
CA TYR A 200 -1.00 -6.70 12.35
C TYR A 200 -1.89 -5.63 12.99
N ILE A 201 -1.42 -4.40 13.10
CA ILE A 201 -2.20 -3.28 13.67
C ILE A 201 -3.44 -2.98 12.81
N TRP A 202 -3.30 -2.97 11.48
CA TRP A 202 -4.45 -2.85 10.59
C TRP A 202 -5.46 -4.00 10.77
N ARG A 203 -4.98 -5.24 10.97
CA ARG A 203 -5.86 -6.41 11.20
C ARG A 203 -6.61 -6.31 12.53
N ILE A 204 -5.97 -5.81 13.59
CA ILE A 204 -6.64 -5.57 14.87
C ILE A 204 -7.77 -4.56 14.73
N ARG A 205 -7.52 -3.45 14.03
CA ARG A 205 -8.57 -2.45 13.72
C ARG A 205 -9.73 -3.08 12.94
N ARG A 206 -9.48 -4.02 12.04
CA ARG A 206 -10.56 -4.70 11.31
C ARG A 206 -11.37 -5.63 12.20
N LEU A 207 -10.72 -6.40 13.07
CA LEU A 207 -11.39 -7.28 14.01
C LEU A 207 -12.32 -6.51 14.95
N SER A 208 -11.95 -5.30 15.37
CA SER A 208 -12.85 -4.46 16.19
C SER A 208 -14.04 -3.89 15.41
N LEU A 209 -13.91 -3.73 14.09
CA LEU A 209 -14.99 -3.28 13.21
C LEU A 209 -15.90 -4.41 12.73
N GLN A 210 -15.62 -5.67 13.11
CA GLN A 210 -16.30 -6.88 12.58
C GLN A 210 -16.31 -6.93 11.04
N ASP A 211 -15.33 -6.29 10.39
CA ASP A 211 -15.26 -6.21 8.92
C ASP A 211 -14.47 -7.40 8.37
N ASN A 212 -15.21 -8.44 7.95
CA ASN A 212 -14.64 -9.65 7.33
C ASN A 212 -14.45 -9.53 5.81
N ARG A 213 -14.64 -8.36 5.20
CA ARG A 213 -14.46 -8.20 3.75
C ARG A 213 -12.99 -8.42 3.36
N ILE A 214 -12.76 -9.30 2.39
CA ILE A 214 -11.46 -9.41 1.72
C ILE A 214 -11.25 -8.13 0.93
N LYS A 215 -10.34 -7.29 1.42
CA LYS A 215 -9.95 -6.06 0.76
C LYS A 215 -8.64 -6.28 0.01
N THR A 216 -8.71 -6.11 -1.30
CA THR A 216 -7.63 -6.39 -2.27
C THR A 216 -6.83 -5.15 -2.66
N ARG A 217 -7.24 -3.95 -2.20
CA ARG A 217 -6.67 -2.67 -2.66
C ARG A 217 -5.79 -2.00 -1.61
N ILE A 218 -4.71 -1.38 -2.07
CA ILE A 218 -3.80 -0.56 -1.26
C ILE A 218 -4.55 0.52 -0.47
N VAL A 219 -5.50 1.23 -1.08
CA VAL A 219 -6.14 2.36 -0.38
C VAL A 219 -7.23 1.94 0.60
N SER A 220 -7.57 0.66 0.61
CA SER A 220 -8.71 0.15 1.36
C SER A 220 -8.35 -0.27 2.77
N LEU A 221 -7.07 -0.17 3.13
CA LEU A 221 -6.48 -0.89 4.25
C LEU A 221 -6.94 -0.44 5.63
#